data_AF-A0A7X8IJB4-F1
#
_entry.id   AF-A0A7X8IJB4-F1
#
_cell.length_a   1.000
_cell.length_b   1.000
_cell.length_c   1.000
_cell.angle_alpha   90.00
_cell.angle_beta   90.00
_cell.angle_gamma   90.00
#
_symmetry.space_group_name_H-M   'P 1'
#
loop_
_entity.id
_entity.type
_entity.pdbx_description
1 polymer ?
#
loop_
_entity_poly.entity_id
_entity_poly.type
_entity_poly.pdbx_seq_one_letter_code
_entity_poly.pdbx_strand_id
1 'polypeptide(L)'
;MKMLAFKGPLNSVSSESAVIIYPDPQRVEGVEEYIMPTVDFLVDRMHATAYTDTQALQMDLSQCGIYAYGAWGSNLWLDKHLLSPPFQILPDRIIADKEYIGTGLRLAVCLPNPLNPELGMAIYTAQSTPGMKGSNAFFHGPEDWYVTDSDLNILGQGVFANKIGDWSF
;
A
#
# COMPACT_ATOMS: atom_id res chain seq x y z
N MET A 1 -22.96 15.03 1.68
CA MET A 1 -21.85 14.52 0.85
C MET A 1 -20.57 14.74 1.63
N LYS A 2 -19.91 13.69 2.14
CA LYS A 2 -18.60 13.83 2.80
C LYS A 2 -17.56 14.04 1.69
N MET A 3 -16.88 15.18 1.68
CA MET A 3 -15.71 15.34 0.81
C MET A 3 -14.58 14.47 1.37
N LEU A 4 -13.88 13.77 0.49
CA LEU A 4 -12.59 13.17 0.82
C LEU A 4 -11.54 14.28 0.71
N ALA A 5 -10.75 14.46 1.77
CA ALA A 5 -9.81 15.57 1.87
C ALA A 5 -8.44 15.22 1.28
N PHE A 6 -7.89 14.04 1.60
CA PHE A 6 -6.76 13.51 0.85
C PHE A 6 -7.20 13.10 -0.56
N LYS A 7 -6.45 13.55 -1.56
CA LYS A 7 -6.74 13.31 -2.99
C LYS A 7 -5.53 12.76 -3.74
N GLY A 8 -4.53 12.23 -3.04
CA GLY A 8 -3.26 11.85 -3.67
C GLY A 8 -2.42 13.08 -4.06
N PRO A 9 -1.34 12.88 -4.82
CA PRO A 9 -0.85 11.59 -5.31
C PRO A 9 -0.07 10.79 -4.27
N LEU A 10 0.50 9.65 -4.67
CA LEU A 10 1.18 8.71 -3.77
C LEU A 10 2.32 9.35 -2.96
N ASN A 11 3.07 10.27 -3.57
CA ASN A 11 4.15 11.01 -2.89
C ASN A 11 3.64 12.01 -1.83
N SER A 12 2.34 12.33 -1.82
CA SER A 12 1.70 13.24 -0.87
C SER A 12 1.20 12.55 0.39
N VAL A 13 1.36 11.22 0.49
CA VAL A 13 1.13 10.46 1.73
C VAL A 13 2.14 10.83 2.81
N SER A 14 3.31 11.33 2.42
CA SER A 14 4.35 11.74 3.35
C SER A 14 3.82 12.78 4.34
N SER A 15 4.03 12.52 5.63
CA SER A 15 3.66 13.41 6.73
C SER A 15 4.80 13.46 7.75
N GLU A 16 4.86 14.49 8.58
CA GLU A 16 5.86 14.60 9.66
C GLU A 16 5.82 13.42 10.66
N SER A 17 4.71 12.68 10.71
CA SER A 17 4.50 11.54 11.62
C SER A 17 4.08 10.27 10.89
N ALA A 18 4.70 9.97 9.75
CA ALA A 18 4.41 8.76 8.99
C ALA A 18 4.82 7.48 9.74
N VAL A 19 3.99 6.43 9.62
CA VAL A 19 4.26 5.10 10.16
C VAL A 19 4.25 4.05 9.06
N ILE A 20 5.06 3.01 9.22
CA ILE A 20 5.11 1.84 8.35
C ILE A 20 4.43 0.68 9.06
N ILE A 21 3.48 0.02 8.41
CA ILE A 21 2.78 -1.15 8.93
C ILE A 21 3.09 -2.34 8.02
N TYR A 22 3.56 -3.44 8.57
CA TYR A 22 3.90 -4.65 7.82
C TYR A 22 3.38 -5.92 8.53
N PRO A 23 3.23 -7.06 7.84
CA PRO A 23 2.67 -8.26 8.46
C PRO A 23 3.57 -8.79 9.57
N ASP A 24 2.99 -9.27 10.68
CA ASP A 24 3.74 -9.91 11.75
C ASP A 24 4.58 -11.11 11.23
N PRO A 25 5.92 -11.10 11.36
CA PRO A 25 6.79 -12.20 10.92
C PRO A 25 6.49 -13.53 11.59
N GLN A 26 5.87 -13.54 12.78
CA GLN A 26 5.48 -14.77 13.46
C GLN A 26 4.26 -15.44 12.81
N ARG A 27 3.50 -14.69 12.01
CA ARG A 27 2.26 -15.16 11.35
C ARG A 27 2.44 -15.37 9.86
N VAL A 28 3.24 -14.53 9.20
CA VAL A 28 3.40 -14.56 7.74
C VAL A 28 4.83 -14.95 7.38
N GLU A 29 4.96 -16.09 6.73
CA GLU A 29 6.25 -16.58 6.24
C GLU A 29 6.84 -15.64 5.18
N GLY A 30 8.17 -15.46 5.23
CA GLY A 30 8.92 -14.67 4.27
C GLY A 30 8.87 -13.15 4.48
N VAL A 31 8.25 -12.65 5.56
CA VAL A 31 8.28 -11.21 5.89
C VAL A 31 9.71 -10.72 6.07
N GLU A 32 10.53 -11.45 6.83
CA GLU A 32 11.93 -11.08 7.08
C GLU A 32 12.77 -11.05 5.80
N GLU A 33 12.52 -11.96 4.85
CA GLU A 33 13.29 -12.04 3.61
C GLU A 33 12.82 -11.03 2.55
N TYR A 34 11.51 -10.85 2.39
CA TYR A 34 10.94 -10.17 1.23
C TYR A 34 10.37 -8.78 1.51
N ILE A 35 10.07 -8.46 2.78
CA ILE A 35 9.42 -7.20 3.16
C ILE A 35 10.36 -6.35 4.03
N MET A 36 10.97 -6.95 5.06
CA MET A 36 11.83 -6.22 6.02
C MET A 36 12.97 -5.42 5.38
N PRO A 37 13.67 -5.89 4.32
CA PRO A 37 14.70 -5.08 3.67
C PRO A 37 14.19 -3.73 3.15
N THR A 38 12.93 -3.68 2.71
CA THR A 38 12.28 -2.43 2.27
C THR A 38 11.84 -1.59 3.47
N VAL A 39 11.28 -2.21 4.50
CA VAL A 39 10.86 -1.54 5.73
C VAL A 39 12.05 -0.87 6.41
N ASP A 40 13.15 -1.60 6.62
CA ASP A 40 14.36 -1.08 7.27
C ASP A 40 14.97 0.09 6.51
N PHE A 41 15.04 -0.04 5.17
CA PHE A 41 15.50 1.05 4.31
C PHE A 41 14.65 2.32 4.47
N LEU A 42 13.32 2.18 4.60
CA LEU A 42 12.43 3.32 4.75
C LEU A 42 12.43 3.91 6.16
N VAL A 43 12.54 3.08 7.19
CA VAL A 43 12.74 3.54 8.58
C VAL A 43 13.98 4.43 8.65
N ASP A 44 15.10 4.00 8.07
CA ASP A 44 16.33 4.78 8.04
C ASP A 44 16.19 6.06 7.21
N ARG A 45 15.67 5.94 5.98
CA ARG A 45 15.59 7.06 5.03
C ARG A 45 14.57 8.13 5.42
N MET A 46 13.44 7.74 6.01
CA MET A 46 12.34 8.64 6.33
C MET A 46 12.29 9.03 7.81
N HIS A 47 13.12 8.42 8.65
CA HIS A 47 13.01 8.48 10.11
C HIS A 47 11.60 8.09 10.61
N ALA A 48 10.94 7.20 9.88
CA ALA A 48 9.61 6.71 10.21
C ALA A 48 9.68 5.61 11.29
N THR A 49 8.59 5.42 12.03
CA THR A 49 8.46 4.28 12.94
C THR A 49 7.72 3.13 12.23
N ALA A 50 8.21 1.90 12.41
CA ALA A 50 7.59 0.71 11.84
C ALA A 50 6.97 -0.18 12.93
N TYR A 51 5.79 -0.72 12.65
CA TYR A 51 5.05 -1.62 13.54
C TYR A 51 4.59 -2.85 12.76
N THR A 52 4.52 -4.00 13.44
CA THR A 52 3.78 -5.13 12.89
C THR A 52 2.28 -4.78 12.82
N ASP A 53 1.55 -5.42 11.93
CA ASP A 53 0.11 -5.24 11.81
C ASP A 53 -0.64 -5.62 13.09
N THR A 54 -0.19 -6.65 13.81
CA THR A 54 -0.71 -7.04 15.12
C THR A 54 -0.54 -5.95 16.18
N GLN A 55 0.58 -5.22 16.17
CA GLN A 55 0.80 -4.05 17.04
C GLN A 55 -0.08 -2.87 16.59
N ALA A 56 -0.05 -2.53 15.30
CA ALA A 56 -0.79 -1.41 14.74
C ALA A 56 -2.30 -1.51 14.98
N LEU A 57 -2.85 -2.74 15.03
CA LEU A 57 -4.25 -3.00 15.36
C LEU A 57 -4.68 -2.51 16.76
N GLN A 58 -3.72 -2.30 17.67
CA GLN A 58 -3.93 -1.86 19.05
C GLN A 58 -3.60 -0.38 19.27
N MET A 59 -3.23 0.35 18.22
CA MET A 59 -2.74 1.72 18.29
C MET A 59 -3.76 2.72 17.72
N ASP A 60 -3.74 3.94 18.23
CA ASP A 60 -4.35 5.09 17.55
C ASP A 60 -3.34 5.69 16.58
N LEU A 61 -3.60 5.50 15.28
CA LEU A 61 -2.78 6.01 14.17
C LEU A 61 -3.51 7.11 13.37
N SER A 62 -4.55 7.73 13.96
CA SER A 62 -5.37 8.75 13.29
C SER A 62 -4.61 10.05 12.95
N GLN A 63 -3.46 10.29 13.58
CA GLN A 63 -2.62 11.47 13.31
C GLN A 63 -1.41 11.16 12.41
N CYS A 64 -1.35 9.97 11.82
CA CYS A 64 -0.22 9.52 11.03
C CYS A 64 -0.58 9.34 9.56
N GLY A 65 0.33 9.71 8.65
CA GLY A 65 0.35 9.14 7.31
C GLY A 65 0.74 7.66 7.39
N ILE A 66 0.13 6.80 6.57
CA ILE A 66 0.29 5.35 6.69
C ILE A 66 0.98 4.78 5.45
N TYR A 67 2.01 3.97 5.66
CA TYR A 67 2.65 3.15 4.64
C TYR A 67 2.42 1.68 4.96
N ALA A 68 1.42 1.07 4.33
CA ALA A 68 1.07 -0.32 4.57
C ALA A 68 1.74 -1.24 3.54
N TYR A 69 2.47 -2.23 4.04
CA TYR A 69 3.17 -3.24 3.26
C TYR A 69 2.56 -4.63 3.51
N GLY A 70 2.62 -5.49 2.50
CA GLY A 70 2.31 -6.91 2.63
C GLY A 70 1.78 -7.50 1.34
N ALA A 71 1.99 -8.79 1.15
CA ALA A 71 1.25 -9.53 0.13
C ALA A 71 -0.26 -9.36 0.34
N TRP A 72 -1.04 -9.44 -0.73
CA TRP A 72 -2.47 -9.22 -0.63
C TRP A 72 -3.12 -10.23 0.34
N GLY A 73 -3.90 -9.72 1.29
CA GLY A 73 -4.52 -10.51 2.36
C GLY A 73 -3.55 -10.98 3.45
N SER A 74 -2.31 -10.50 3.49
CA SER A 74 -1.37 -10.86 4.56
C SER A 74 -1.26 -9.81 5.66
N ASN A 75 -1.71 -8.57 5.46
CA ASN A 75 -1.66 -7.49 6.46
C ASN A 75 -3.03 -7.31 7.16
N LEU A 76 -3.12 -7.73 8.43
CA LEU A 76 -4.36 -7.69 9.21
C LEU A 76 -4.92 -6.28 9.45
N TRP A 77 -4.04 -5.28 9.49
CA TRP A 77 -4.47 -3.89 9.65
C TRP A 77 -5.20 -3.43 8.38
N LEU A 78 -4.67 -3.76 7.20
CA LEU A 78 -5.37 -3.50 5.93
C LEU A 78 -6.68 -4.27 5.84
N ASP A 79 -6.70 -5.56 6.20
CA ASP A 79 -7.92 -6.37 6.16
C ASP A 79 -9.05 -5.79 7.03
N LYS A 80 -8.70 -5.20 8.18
CA LYS A 80 -9.67 -4.56 9.08
C LYS A 80 -10.19 -3.24 8.53
N HIS A 81 -9.33 -2.44 7.90
CA HIS A 81 -9.60 -1.03 7.62
C HIS A 81 -9.92 -0.73 6.15
N LEU A 82 -9.60 -1.64 5.22
CA LEU A 82 -9.85 -1.51 3.78
C LEU A 82 -10.83 -2.58 3.28
N LEU A 83 -12.10 -2.45 3.67
CA LEU A 83 -13.13 -3.44 3.37
C LEU A 83 -13.61 -3.43 1.91
N SER A 84 -13.38 -2.35 1.18
CA SER A 84 -13.84 -2.19 -0.21
C SER A 84 -12.77 -1.47 -1.04
N PRO A 85 -11.64 -2.16 -1.34
CA PRO A 85 -10.60 -1.60 -2.19
C PRO A 85 -11.13 -1.38 -3.62
N PRO A 86 -10.66 -0.34 -4.33
CA PRO A 86 -11.06 -0.12 -5.73
C PRO A 86 -10.42 -1.10 -6.72
N PHE A 87 -9.61 -2.04 -6.25
CA PHE A 87 -8.86 -3.00 -7.04
C PHE A 87 -9.04 -4.42 -6.47
N GLN A 88 -8.71 -5.43 -7.28
CA GLN A 88 -8.63 -6.82 -6.84
C GLN A 88 -7.26 -7.39 -7.20
N ILE A 89 -6.71 -8.20 -6.31
CA ILE A 89 -5.46 -8.93 -6.53
C ILE A 89 -5.76 -10.41 -6.44
N LEU A 90 -5.51 -11.11 -7.54
CA LEU A 90 -5.75 -12.54 -7.72
C LEU A 90 -4.41 -13.22 -8.04
N PRO A 91 -4.28 -14.55 -7.91
CA PRO A 91 -3.01 -15.23 -8.17
C PRO A 91 -2.46 -15.05 -9.59
N ASP A 92 -3.33 -14.82 -10.58
CA ASP A 92 -3.00 -14.78 -12.01
C ASP A 92 -3.28 -13.43 -12.68
N ARG A 93 -3.74 -12.42 -11.92
CA ARG A 93 -4.01 -11.07 -12.41
C ARG A 93 -4.17 -10.02 -11.31
N ILE A 94 -4.09 -8.76 -11.71
CA ILE A 94 -4.58 -7.61 -10.93
C ILE A 94 -5.69 -6.93 -11.74
N ILE A 95 -6.81 -6.60 -11.08
CA ILE A 95 -7.91 -5.83 -11.67
C ILE A 95 -7.88 -4.44 -11.02
N ALA A 96 -7.61 -3.42 -11.83
CA ALA A 96 -7.56 -2.01 -11.44
C ALA A 96 -8.38 -1.17 -12.45
N ASP A 97 -7.76 -0.23 -13.17
CA ASP A 97 -8.37 0.48 -14.31
C ASP A 97 -8.75 -0.46 -15.46
N LYS A 98 -7.95 -1.52 -15.60
CA LYS A 98 -8.18 -2.64 -16.48
C LYS A 98 -7.67 -3.91 -15.82
N GLU A 99 -7.79 -5.01 -16.55
CA GLU A 99 -7.23 -6.28 -16.16
C GLU A 99 -5.76 -6.39 -16.60
N TYR A 100 -4.89 -6.69 -15.65
CA TYR A 100 -3.47 -6.97 -15.86
C TYR A 100 -3.24 -8.45 -15.62
N ILE A 101 -3.09 -9.22 -16.70
CA ILE A 101 -2.89 -10.67 -16.63
C ILE A 101 -1.42 -10.99 -16.37
N GLY A 102 -1.14 -11.87 -15.40
CA GLY A 102 0.20 -12.32 -15.08
C GLY A 102 0.38 -12.73 -13.61
N THR A 103 1.54 -13.31 -13.33
CA THR A 103 1.97 -13.70 -11.99
C THR A 103 3.14 -12.82 -11.54
N GLY A 104 3.34 -12.68 -10.23
CA GLY A 104 4.39 -11.80 -9.70
C GLY A 104 4.09 -10.32 -9.87
N LEU A 105 2.82 -9.98 -10.10
CA LEU A 105 2.36 -8.61 -10.22
C LEU A 105 2.33 -7.92 -8.85
N ARG A 106 2.55 -6.61 -8.89
CA ARG A 106 2.59 -5.72 -7.73
C ARG A 106 1.68 -4.52 -7.97
N LEU A 107 1.18 -3.96 -6.88
CA LEU A 107 0.41 -2.73 -6.87
C LEU A 107 1.00 -1.79 -5.81
N ALA A 108 1.32 -0.57 -6.22
CA ALA A 108 1.47 0.55 -5.30
C ALA A 108 0.30 1.50 -5.54
N VAL A 109 -0.37 1.95 -4.48
CA VAL A 109 -1.57 2.79 -4.58
C VAL A 109 -1.72 3.68 -3.35
N CYS A 110 -2.22 4.89 -3.52
CA CYS A 110 -2.64 5.73 -2.41
C CYS A 110 -4.16 5.85 -2.28
N LEU A 111 -4.63 5.87 -1.04
CA LEU A 111 -6.02 6.07 -0.64
C LEU A 111 -6.05 7.02 0.58
N PRO A 112 -7.21 7.59 0.94
CA PRO A 112 -7.36 8.30 2.21
C PRO A 112 -7.08 7.35 3.38
N ASN A 113 -6.43 7.86 4.44
CA ASN A 113 -6.26 7.10 5.67
C ASN A 113 -7.65 6.79 6.25
N PRO A 114 -7.99 5.50 6.49
CA PRO A 114 -9.31 5.10 6.98
C PRO A 114 -9.63 5.58 8.40
N LEU A 115 -8.60 5.95 9.20
CA LEU A 115 -8.76 6.53 10.53
C LEU A 115 -8.89 8.07 10.51
N ASN A 116 -8.37 8.72 9.46
CA ASN A 116 -8.44 10.17 9.27
C ASN A 116 -8.33 10.53 7.77
N PRO A 117 -9.45 10.78 7.08
CA PRO A 117 -9.45 11.04 5.63
C PRO A 117 -8.75 12.34 5.19
N GLU A 118 -8.29 13.19 6.10
CA GLU A 118 -7.43 14.35 5.81
C GLU A 118 -5.98 13.93 5.51
N LEU A 119 -5.57 12.73 5.97
CA LEU A 119 -4.25 12.16 5.75
C LEU A 119 -4.28 11.07 4.68
N GLY A 120 -3.12 10.79 4.10
CA GLY A 120 -2.93 9.75 3.10
C GLY A 120 -2.52 8.41 3.69
N MET A 121 -2.83 7.35 2.95
CA MET A 121 -2.30 6.01 3.13
C MET A 121 -1.75 5.51 1.79
N ALA A 122 -0.51 5.04 1.78
CA ALA A 122 0.10 4.32 0.67
C ALA A 122 0.06 2.83 0.98
N ILE A 123 -0.35 2.03 0.01
CA ILE A 123 -0.40 0.57 0.07
C ILE A 123 0.60 0.05 -0.95
N TYR A 124 1.50 -0.80 -0.50
CA TYR A 124 2.44 -1.54 -1.31
C TYR A 124 2.16 -3.02 -1.14
N THR A 125 1.73 -3.65 -2.22
CA THR A 125 1.28 -5.03 -2.17
C THR A 125 1.64 -5.81 -3.44
N ALA A 126 1.54 -7.13 -3.34
CA ALA A 126 1.84 -8.07 -4.41
C ALA A 126 0.94 -9.30 -4.28
N GLN A 127 0.88 -10.11 -5.33
CA GLN A 127 0.11 -11.36 -5.33
C GLN A 127 0.62 -12.41 -4.33
N SER A 128 1.87 -12.29 -3.85
CA SER A 128 2.48 -13.22 -2.89
C SER A 128 3.59 -12.56 -2.08
N THR A 129 3.99 -13.16 -0.96
CA THR A 129 5.09 -12.63 -0.12
C THR A 129 6.42 -12.57 -0.88
N PRO A 130 6.86 -13.59 -1.65
CA PRO A 130 8.04 -13.44 -2.50
C PRO A 130 7.93 -12.30 -3.53
N GLY A 131 6.71 -12.07 -4.05
CA GLY A 131 6.41 -10.96 -4.95
C GLY A 131 6.64 -9.57 -4.35
N MET A 132 6.66 -9.45 -3.02
CA MET A 132 6.95 -8.18 -2.32
C MET A 132 8.39 -7.71 -2.49
N LYS A 133 9.32 -8.60 -2.87
CA LYS A 133 10.72 -8.23 -3.09
C LYS A 133 10.81 -7.09 -4.10
N GLY A 134 11.33 -5.93 -3.68
CA GLY A 134 11.47 -4.76 -4.55
C GLY A 134 10.16 -4.02 -4.83
N SER A 135 9.10 -4.21 -4.03
CA SER A 135 7.81 -3.53 -4.21
C SER A 135 7.89 -1.99 -4.09
N ASN A 136 9.01 -1.46 -3.61
CA ASN A 136 9.29 -0.02 -3.52
C ASN A 136 10.51 0.39 -4.37
N ALA A 137 10.96 -0.44 -5.31
CA ALA A 137 12.19 -0.25 -6.09
C ALA A 137 12.00 0.54 -7.41
N PHE A 138 10.85 1.18 -7.62
CA PHE A 138 10.57 2.01 -8.79
C PHE A 138 10.25 3.46 -8.38
N PHE A 139 10.23 4.38 -9.35
CA PHE A 139 9.92 5.79 -9.08
C PHE A 139 8.40 5.98 -8.90
N HIS A 140 7.99 6.30 -7.67
CA HIS A 140 6.63 6.67 -7.32
C HIS A 140 6.39 8.14 -7.68
N GLY A 141 6.17 8.39 -8.97
CA GLY A 141 5.91 9.71 -9.55
C GLY A 141 4.56 10.33 -9.15
N PRO A 142 3.97 11.20 -10.00
CA PRO A 142 2.80 12.02 -9.65
C PRO A 142 1.46 11.28 -9.70
N GLU A 143 1.47 9.95 -9.91
CA GLU A 143 0.26 9.15 -10.04
C GLU A 143 -0.24 8.64 -8.68
N ASP A 144 -1.54 8.30 -8.63
CA ASP A 144 -2.16 7.71 -7.44
C ASP A 144 -1.85 6.22 -7.31
N TRP A 145 -1.58 5.54 -8.43
CA TRP A 145 -1.36 4.09 -8.46
C TRP A 145 -0.43 3.66 -9.59
N TYR A 146 0.18 2.49 -9.41
CA TYR A 146 1.06 1.81 -10.36
C TYR A 146 0.87 0.30 -10.26
N VAL A 147 0.79 -0.38 -11.41
CA VAL A 147 0.89 -1.83 -11.53
C VAL A 147 2.22 -2.18 -12.18
N THR A 148 3.00 -3.04 -11.53
CA THR A 148 4.31 -3.48 -12.03
C THR A 148 4.43 -5.00 -12.07
N ASP A 149 5.31 -5.52 -12.90
CA ASP A 149 5.70 -6.93 -12.89
C ASP A 149 6.91 -7.20 -11.98
N SER A 150 7.38 -8.45 -11.95
CA SER A 150 8.52 -8.87 -11.13
C SER A 150 9.83 -8.17 -11.51
N ASP A 151 9.97 -7.78 -12.78
CA ASP A 151 11.14 -7.13 -13.36
C ASP A 151 11.09 -5.60 -13.23
N LEU A 152 10.09 -5.08 -12.49
CA LEU A 152 9.85 -3.65 -12.24
C LEU A 152 9.38 -2.87 -13.48
N ASN A 153 8.90 -3.54 -14.52
CA ASN A 153 8.27 -2.84 -15.64
C ASN A 153 6.93 -2.29 -15.20
N ILE A 154 6.67 -1.01 -15.50
CA ILE A 154 5.37 -0.39 -15.28
C ILE A 154 4.41 -0.86 -16.38
N LEU A 155 3.40 -1.63 -15.99
CA LEU A 155 2.35 -2.12 -16.89
C LEU A 155 1.19 -1.12 -17.00
N GLY A 156 0.98 -0.33 -15.95
CA GLY A 156 -0.04 0.70 -15.87
C GLY A 156 0.20 1.64 -14.70
N GLN A 157 -0.30 2.87 -14.84
CA GLN A 157 -0.24 3.92 -13.83
C GLN A 157 -1.32 4.95 -14.11
N GLY A 158 -1.73 5.71 -13.09
CA GLY A 158 -2.64 6.83 -13.31
C GLY A 158 -3.24 7.45 -12.06
N VAL A 159 -4.25 8.29 -12.30
CA VAL A 159 -5.05 8.99 -11.29
C VAL A 159 -6.44 8.36 -11.26
N PHE A 160 -7.06 8.25 -10.08
CA PHE A 160 -8.44 7.77 -9.97
C PHE A 160 -9.43 8.75 -10.61
N ALA A 161 -10.39 8.23 -11.37
CA ALA A 161 -11.40 9.03 -12.07
C ALA A 161 -12.39 9.70 -11.10
N ASN A 162 -12.78 8.98 -10.04
CA ASN A 162 -13.64 9.51 -8.98
C ASN A 162 -12.89 9.53 -7.65
N LYS A 163 -12.86 10.70 -7.00
CA LYS A 163 -12.31 10.92 -5.64
C LYS A 163 -13.36 11.51 -4.69
N ILE A 164 -14.64 11.24 -4.97
CA ILE A 164 -15.78 11.78 -4.24
C ILE A 164 -16.59 10.62 -3.68
N GLY A 165 -16.65 10.50 -2.35
CA GLY A 165 -17.41 9.45 -1.66
C GLY A 165 -16.70 8.11 -1.67
N ASP A 166 -16.37 7.61 -2.86
CA ASP A 166 -15.60 6.40 -3.10
C ASP A 166 -14.47 6.69 -4.10
N TRP A 167 -13.37 5.95 -4.00
CA TRP A 167 -12.32 5.95 -5.01
C TRP A 167 -12.67 4.86 -6.02
N SER A 168 -12.69 5.18 -7.30
CA SER A 168 -12.88 4.20 -8.37
C SER A 168 -11.99 4.57 -9.56
N PHE A 169 -11.52 3.55 -10.26
CA PHE A 169 -10.88 3.74 -11.56
C PHE A 169 -11.88 4.27 -12.59
#